data_AF-A0A6A6GVP9-F1
#
_entry.id   AF-A0A6A6GVP9-F1
#
_cell.length_a   1.000
_cell.length_b   1.000
_cell.length_c   1.000
_cell.angle_alpha   90.00
_cell.angle_beta   90.00
_cell.angle_gamma   90.00
#
_symmetry.space_group_name_H-M   'P 1'
#
loop_
_entity.id
_entity.type
_entity.pdbx_description
1 polymer ?
#
loop_
_entity_poly.entity_id
_entity_poly.type
_entity_poly.pdbx_seq_one_letter_code
_entity_poly.pdbx_strand_id
1 'polypeptide(L)'
;MHFQFSILVLAGLAAASHSGNVLSRAQYTGIASFNNYSNQSNTVCGQKSGTSGTYGAAAGDISPDISGGKCSGSIDTSKCDGQGVIENYSGPSCPKTNCGVCYTVTNQGGFNGASVQGAGKSITVQIIDSCPAESAFNYCKTQTPANQRCGDSSTNQLDIDYNAYEQLTDTAYTSGLPNLAIGIQPTTCP
;
A
#
# COMPACT_ATOMS: atom_id res chain seq x y z
N MET A 1 14.37 70.59 -36.10
CA MET A 1 14.32 69.13 -36.27
C MET A 1 14.53 68.52 -34.89
N HIS A 2 13.47 68.08 -34.22
CA HIS A 2 13.52 67.47 -32.88
C HIS A 2 12.97 66.05 -33.01
N PHE A 3 13.79 65.05 -32.75
CA PHE A 3 13.39 63.63 -32.69
C PHE A 3 12.91 63.33 -31.27
N GLN A 4 11.63 62.98 -31.10
CA GLN A 4 11.14 62.34 -29.88
C GLN A 4 11.23 60.82 -30.03
N PHE A 5 11.96 60.17 -29.12
CA PHE A 5 11.89 58.72 -28.89
C PHE A 5 10.69 58.42 -27.99
N SER A 6 9.68 57.72 -28.52
CA SER A 6 8.62 57.13 -27.70
C SER A 6 9.07 55.74 -27.24
N ILE A 7 9.28 55.59 -25.93
CA ILE A 7 9.50 54.29 -25.28
C ILE A 7 8.13 53.62 -25.11
N LEU A 8 7.91 52.54 -25.85
CA LEU A 8 6.74 51.68 -25.70
C LEU A 8 6.99 50.70 -24.54
N VAL A 9 6.32 50.90 -23.41
CA VAL A 9 6.33 49.95 -22.28
C VAL A 9 5.27 48.88 -22.58
N LEU A 10 5.71 47.67 -22.96
CA LEU A 10 4.84 46.49 -22.98
C LEU A 10 4.57 46.05 -21.54
N ALA A 11 3.36 46.30 -21.03
CA ALA A 11 2.86 45.69 -19.81
C ALA A 11 2.48 44.22 -20.11
N GLY A 12 3.33 43.28 -19.71
CA GLY A 12 3.02 41.86 -19.73
C GLY A 12 1.91 41.54 -18.73
N LEU A 13 0.75 41.08 -19.21
CA LEU A 13 -0.25 40.43 -18.38
C LEU A 13 0.32 39.09 -17.89
N ALA A 14 0.79 39.04 -16.65
CA ALA A 14 1.05 37.78 -15.97
C ALA A 14 -0.30 37.16 -15.59
N ALA A 15 -0.71 36.12 -16.33
CA ALA A 15 -1.82 35.28 -15.91
C ALA A 15 -1.40 34.56 -14.61
N ALA A 16 -1.99 34.95 -13.49
CA ALA A 16 -1.85 34.22 -12.23
C ALA A 16 -2.57 32.87 -12.38
N SER A 17 -1.81 31.83 -12.71
CA SER A 17 -2.30 30.45 -12.58
C SER A 17 -2.56 30.19 -11.10
N HIS A 18 -3.84 30.11 -10.73
CA HIS A 18 -4.28 29.54 -9.46
C HIS A 18 -3.88 28.06 -9.44
N SER A 19 -2.65 27.80 -9.01
CA SER A 19 -2.26 26.48 -8.50
C SER A 19 -3.00 26.30 -7.18
N GLY A 20 -4.20 25.73 -7.26
CA GLY A 20 -4.90 25.24 -6.09
C GLY A 20 -3.94 24.32 -5.33
N ASN A 21 -3.70 24.64 -4.06
CA ASN A 21 -3.11 23.72 -3.11
C ASN A 21 -4.07 22.54 -2.96
N VAL A 22 -3.99 21.58 -3.89
CA VAL A 22 -4.30 20.21 -3.55
C VAL A 22 -3.22 19.86 -2.55
N LEU A 23 -3.58 19.80 -1.26
CA LEU A 23 -2.72 19.20 -0.25
C LEU A 23 -2.34 17.83 -0.81
N SER A 24 -1.12 17.73 -1.35
CA SER A 24 -0.52 16.48 -1.79
C SER A 24 -0.54 15.59 -0.56
N ARG A 25 -1.53 14.70 -0.47
CA ARG A 25 -1.55 13.69 0.58
C ARG A 25 -0.23 12.93 0.42
N ALA A 26 0.50 12.74 1.53
CA ALA A 26 1.79 12.06 1.50
C ALA A 26 1.68 10.78 0.67
N GLN A 27 2.47 10.71 -0.41
CA GLN A 27 2.59 9.53 -1.25
C GLN A 27 3.79 8.74 -0.73
N TYR A 28 3.53 7.58 -0.17
CA TYR A 28 4.56 6.64 0.25
C TYR A 28 4.94 5.74 -0.93
N THR A 29 6.14 5.18 -0.90
CA THR A 29 6.53 4.09 -1.78
C THR A 29 6.64 2.79 -0.99
N GLY A 30 6.46 1.67 -1.67
CA GLY A 30 6.48 0.38 -1.04
C GLY A 30 6.54 -0.79 -2.00
N ILE A 31 6.34 -1.97 -1.44
CA ILE A 31 6.29 -3.24 -2.16
C ILE A 31 4.92 -3.87 -1.95
N ALA A 32 4.29 -4.31 -3.04
CA ALA A 32 3.15 -5.20 -3.00
C ALA A 32 3.60 -6.64 -3.23
N SER A 33 3.21 -7.52 -2.31
CA SER A 33 3.10 -8.95 -2.58
C SER A 33 1.63 -9.35 -2.64
N PHE A 34 1.33 -10.60 -3.02
CA PHE A 34 -0.05 -11.01 -3.32
C PHE A 34 -0.43 -12.34 -2.68
N ASN A 35 -1.61 -12.41 -2.06
CA ASN A 35 -2.14 -13.59 -1.37
C ASN A 35 -3.64 -13.74 -1.60
N ASN A 36 -4.23 -14.89 -1.29
CA ASN A 36 -5.67 -15.09 -1.42
C ASN A 36 -6.42 -14.57 -0.19
N TYR A 37 -6.80 -13.30 -0.18
CA TYR A 37 -7.62 -12.73 0.90
C TYR A 37 -9.12 -12.88 0.64
N SER A 38 -9.53 -13.03 -0.63
CA SER A 38 -10.92 -13.20 -1.04
C SER A 38 -11.59 -14.45 -0.45
N ASN A 39 -10.80 -15.48 -0.16
CA ASN A 39 -11.26 -16.73 0.45
C ASN A 39 -10.89 -16.87 1.95
N GLN A 40 -10.30 -15.84 2.56
CA GLN A 40 -9.94 -15.90 3.99
C GLN A 40 -11.11 -15.41 4.84
N SER A 41 -11.62 -16.30 5.70
CA SER A 41 -12.69 -16.00 6.64
C SER A 41 -12.21 -15.45 7.98
N ASN A 42 -10.90 -15.52 8.27
CA ASN A 42 -10.29 -15.17 9.54
C ASN A 42 -9.10 -14.20 9.36
N THR A 43 -9.38 -12.92 9.21
CA THR A 43 -8.36 -11.85 9.16
C THR A 43 -8.32 -11.07 10.47
N VAL A 44 -7.19 -10.42 10.80
CA VAL A 44 -6.99 -9.68 12.07
C VAL A 44 -8.05 -8.61 12.30
N CYS A 45 -8.54 -7.93 11.27
CA CYS A 45 -9.56 -6.88 11.42
C CYS A 45 -11.01 -7.40 11.27
N GLY A 46 -11.21 -8.72 11.26
CA GLY A 46 -12.49 -9.34 10.89
C GLY A 46 -12.71 -9.33 9.37
N GLN A 47 -13.82 -9.94 8.93
CA GLN A 47 -14.14 -10.09 7.51
C GLN A 47 -14.11 -8.75 6.78
N LYS A 48 -13.59 -8.78 5.54
CA LYS A 48 -13.66 -7.65 4.63
C LYS A 48 -15.11 -7.16 4.50
N SER A 49 -15.36 -5.91 4.87
CA SER A 49 -16.67 -5.27 4.77
C SER A 49 -16.92 -4.60 3.40
N GLY A 50 -15.92 -4.59 2.52
CA GLY A 50 -15.89 -3.77 1.31
C GLY A 50 -16.65 -4.29 0.09
N THR A 51 -17.27 -3.34 -0.59
CA THR A 51 -17.99 -3.36 -1.88
C THR A 51 -17.11 -3.84 -3.06
N SER A 52 -17.74 -4.22 -4.18
CA SER A 52 -17.06 -4.49 -5.46
C SER A 52 -16.03 -3.40 -5.80
N GLY A 53 -14.80 -3.78 -6.18
CA GLY A 53 -13.73 -2.84 -6.57
C GLY A 53 -12.77 -2.40 -5.46
N THR A 54 -12.97 -2.81 -4.21
CA THR A 54 -11.96 -2.68 -3.14
C THR A 54 -11.31 -4.02 -2.88
N TYR A 55 -10.00 -4.07 -2.68
CA TYR A 55 -9.26 -5.31 -2.40
C TYR A 55 -8.86 -5.39 -0.93
N GLY A 56 -8.88 -6.60 -0.35
CA GLY A 56 -8.35 -6.80 0.99
C GLY A 56 -6.83 -6.76 0.97
N ALA A 57 -6.21 -6.17 1.99
CA ALA A 57 -4.77 -6.21 2.16
C ALA A 57 -4.37 -6.37 3.62
N ALA A 58 -3.19 -6.96 3.82
CA ALA A 58 -2.47 -6.93 5.07
C ALA A 58 -1.34 -5.89 5.01
N ALA A 59 -1.30 -4.99 6.00
CA ALA A 59 -0.17 -4.08 6.16
C ALA A 59 0.98 -4.79 6.90
N GLY A 60 2.22 -4.54 6.46
CA GLY A 60 3.41 -4.93 7.22
C GLY A 60 3.40 -4.29 8.61
N ASP A 61 3.65 -5.08 9.64
CA ASP A 61 3.61 -4.61 11.03
C ASP A 61 4.81 -3.72 11.41
N ILE A 62 5.89 -3.78 10.63
CA ILE A 62 7.06 -2.89 10.75
C ILE A 62 7.17 -1.86 9.63
N SER A 63 6.14 -1.69 8.79
CA SER A 63 6.14 -0.63 7.76
C SER A 63 6.24 0.76 8.39
N PRO A 64 7.11 1.65 7.88
CA PRO A 64 7.41 2.93 8.54
C PRO A 64 6.22 3.88 8.59
N ASP A 65 5.38 3.90 7.54
CA ASP A 65 4.31 4.90 7.40
C ASP A 65 2.89 4.32 7.46
N ILE A 66 2.72 3.04 7.11
CA ILE A 66 1.39 2.41 6.96
C ILE A 66 1.09 1.33 8.00
N SER A 67 2.01 1.04 8.93
CA SER A 67 1.76 0.06 10.00
C SER A 67 0.74 0.58 11.00
N GLY A 68 -0.16 -0.30 11.46
CA GLY A 68 -1.08 -0.04 12.56
C GLY A 68 -0.95 -1.02 13.73
N GLY A 69 -0.03 -1.97 13.67
CA GLY A 69 0.13 -2.99 14.71
C GLY A 69 1.57 -3.09 15.17
N LYS A 70 1.81 -2.86 16.46
CA LYS A 70 3.14 -3.01 17.07
C LYS A 70 3.35 -4.43 17.61
N CYS A 71 3.22 -5.46 16.77
CA CYS A 71 3.78 -6.77 17.13
C CYS A 71 5.33 -6.73 17.19
N SER A 72 5.94 -5.60 16.83
CA SER A 72 7.39 -5.41 16.65
C SER A 72 7.99 -6.43 15.69
N GLY A 73 7.25 -6.82 14.65
CA GLY A 73 7.67 -7.86 13.74
C GLY A 73 7.42 -9.27 14.25
N SER A 74 6.94 -9.49 15.47
CA SER A 74 7.08 -10.80 16.13
C SER A 74 5.82 -11.67 16.14
N ILE A 75 6.04 -12.99 16.15
CA ILE A 75 4.95 -13.95 16.39
C ILE A 75 4.54 -14.05 17.86
N ASP A 76 5.37 -13.49 18.73
CA ASP A 76 5.15 -13.51 20.16
C ASP A 76 4.07 -12.49 20.53
N THR A 77 2.87 -13.01 20.80
CA THR A 77 1.70 -12.21 21.19
C THR A 77 1.90 -11.43 22.50
N SER A 78 2.89 -11.80 23.33
CA SER A 78 3.22 -11.00 24.52
C SER A 78 3.82 -9.64 24.16
N LYS A 79 4.30 -9.46 22.92
CA LYS A 79 4.84 -8.21 22.39
C LYS A 79 3.78 -7.28 21.80
N CYS A 80 2.49 -7.56 21.99
CA CYS A 80 1.38 -6.75 21.50
C CYS A 80 1.20 -5.37 22.17
N ASP A 81 2.25 -4.79 22.76
CA ASP A 81 2.24 -3.47 23.43
C ASP A 81 1.03 -3.31 24.40
N GLY A 82 0.70 -4.38 25.13
CA GLY A 82 -0.43 -4.41 26.08
C GLY A 82 -1.81 -4.69 25.48
N GLN A 83 -1.91 -4.94 24.16
CA GLN A 83 -3.16 -5.34 23.52
C GLN A 83 -3.37 -6.86 23.60
N GLY A 84 -4.59 -7.29 23.89
CA GLY A 84 -4.95 -8.71 23.94
C GLY A 84 -4.93 -9.36 22.55
N VAL A 85 -4.71 -10.67 22.51
CA VAL A 85 -4.81 -11.47 21.28
C VAL A 85 -6.22 -11.44 20.70
N ILE A 86 -6.33 -11.60 19.39
CA ILE A 86 -7.62 -11.71 18.71
C ILE A 86 -8.16 -13.13 18.90
N GLU A 87 -9.32 -13.25 19.55
CA GLU A 87 -9.98 -14.54 19.77
C GLU A 87 -10.28 -15.23 18.43
N ASN A 88 -10.03 -16.54 18.37
CA ASN A 88 -10.28 -17.41 17.20
C ASN A 88 -9.43 -17.10 15.94
N TYR A 89 -8.33 -16.36 16.06
CA TYR A 89 -7.36 -16.16 14.98
C TYR A 89 -6.16 -17.11 15.12
N SER A 90 -5.88 -17.92 14.09
CA SER A 90 -4.69 -18.78 14.04
C SER A 90 -3.49 -18.01 13.49
N GLY A 91 -2.91 -17.13 14.32
CA GLY A 91 -1.67 -16.43 13.99
C GLY A 91 -1.33 -15.32 14.97
N PRO A 92 -0.10 -14.78 14.91
CA PRO A 92 0.30 -13.67 15.77
C PRO A 92 -0.41 -12.40 15.34
N SER A 93 -1.35 -11.95 16.15
CA SER A 93 -2.27 -10.90 15.79
C SER A 93 -2.47 -10.00 17.00
N CYS A 94 -1.73 -8.91 17.00
CA CYS A 94 -2.09 -7.78 17.83
C CYS A 94 -3.16 -6.99 17.08
N PRO A 95 -4.20 -6.47 17.76
CA PRO A 95 -5.16 -5.57 17.15
C PRO A 95 -4.44 -4.41 16.46
N LYS A 96 -4.98 -3.97 15.32
CA LYS A 96 -4.38 -2.85 14.58
C LYS A 96 -5.20 -1.58 14.68
N THR A 97 -4.51 -0.47 14.85
CA THR A 97 -5.08 0.87 14.74
C THR A 97 -5.40 1.26 13.29
N ASN A 98 -4.83 0.57 12.30
CA ASN A 98 -5.08 0.82 10.88
C ASN A 98 -6.14 -0.12 10.28
N CYS A 99 -6.84 -0.92 11.09
CA CYS A 99 -7.95 -1.74 10.61
C CYS A 99 -9.02 -0.88 9.93
N GLY A 100 -9.46 -1.30 8.75
CA GLY A 100 -10.45 -0.59 7.96
C GLY A 100 -9.95 0.69 7.28
N VAL A 101 -8.67 1.07 7.42
CA VAL A 101 -8.07 2.18 6.68
C VAL A 101 -7.90 1.77 5.22
N CYS A 102 -8.18 2.70 4.30
CA CYS A 102 -8.00 2.47 2.87
C CYS A 102 -6.84 3.28 2.28
N TYR A 103 -6.22 2.68 1.27
CA TYR A 103 -5.17 3.31 0.46
C TYR A 103 -5.46 3.13 -1.02
N THR A 104 -5.16 4.16 -1.81
CA THR A 104 -4.95 3.99 -3.24
C THR A 104 -3.56 3.43 -3.46
N VAL A 105 -3.48 2.29 -4.15
CA VAL A 105 -2.23 1.62 -4.51
C VAL A 105 -2.03 1.74 -6.00
N THR A 106 -0.89 2.28 -6.42
CA THR A 106 -0.55 2.49 -7.83
C THR A 106 0.64 1.63 -8.22
N ASN A 107 0.53 0.86 -9.29
CA ASN A 107 1.63 0.08 -9.84
C ASN A 107 2.72 1.01 -10.40
N GLN A 108 3.94 0.93 -9.86
CA GLN A 108 5.11 1.68 -10.35
C GLN A 108 6.05 0.82 -11.21
N GLY A 109 5.73 -0.46 -11.40
CA GLY A 109 6.53 -1.44 -12.12
C GLY A 109 6.83 -2.68 -11.28
N GLY A 110 7.60 -3.61 -11.85
CA GLY A 110 7.99 -4.82 -11.16
C GLY A 110 9.10 -4.52 -10.17
N PHE A 111 9.01 -5.10 -8.99
CA PHE A 111 10.03 -4.94 -7.96
C PHE A 111 11.39 -5.47 -8.46
N ASN A 112 12.48 -4.81 -8.06
CA ASN A 112 13.85 -5.09 -8.52
C ASN A 112 14.03 -5.09 -10.05
N GLY A 113 13.23 -4.29 -10.78
CA GLY A 113 13.36 -4.16 -12.22
C GLY A 113 12.74 -5.31 -13.02
N ALA A 114 11.90 -6.14 -12.39
CA ALA A 114 11.12 -7.13 -13.11
C ALA A 114 10.19 -6.44 -14.13
N SER A 115 10.04 -7.06 -15.31
CA SER A 115 9.13 -6.55 -16.34
C SER A 115 7.70 -6.94 -16.01
N VAL A 116 6.84 -5.93 -15.84
CA VAL A 116 5.39 -6.09 -15.63
C VAL A 116 4.66 -5.02 -16.43
N GLN A 117 3.43 -5.32 -16.83
CA GLN A 117 2.55 -4.36 -17.50
C GLN A 117 1.79 -3.51 -16.47
N GLY A 118 0.98 -2.55 -16.94
CA GLY A 118 0.04 -1.80 -16.12
C GLY A 118 0.64 -0.71 -15.23
N ALA A 119 1.88 -0.27 -15.48
CA ALA A 119 2.46 0.86 -14.76
C ALA A 119 1.54 2.10 -14.81
N GLY A 120 1.32 2.75 -13.67
CA GLY A 120 0.40 3.87 -13.49
C GLY A 120 -1.05 3.48 -13.19
N LYS A 121 -1.42 2.19 -13.27
CA LYS A 121 -2.76 1.73 -12.85
C LYS A 121 -2.88 1.75 -11.33
N SER A 122 -4.09 2.06 -10.86
CA SER A 122 -4.38 2.16 -9.44
C SER A 122 -5.63 1.39 -9.04
N ILE A 123 -5.60 0.90 -7.81
CA ILE A 123 -6.74 0.26 -7.13
C ILE A 123 -6.92 0.87 -5.74
N THR A 124 -8.03 0.56 -5.10
CA THR A 124 -8.21 0.82 -3.66
C THR A 124 -8.07 -0.48 -2.89
N VAL A 125 -7.28 -0.43 -1.81
CA VAL A 125 -7.16 -1.53 -0.84
C VAL A 125 -7.69 -1.09 0.51
N GLN A 126 -8.29 -2.01 1.25
CA GLN A 126 -8.67 -1.86 2.66
C GLN A 126 -7.77 -2.76 3.51
N ILE A 127 -7.20 -2.21 4.58
CA ILE A 127 -6.44 -3.00 5.54
C ILE A 127 -7.42 -3.84 6.35
N ILE A 128 -7.39 -5.14 6.13
CA ILE A 128 -8.21 -6.13 6.83
C ILE A 128 -7.37 -7.09 7.68
N ASP A 129 -6.06 -7.08 7.48
CA ASP A 129 -5.19 -8.08 8.09
C ASP A 129 -3.78 -7.57 8.44
N SER A 130 -2.99 -8.44 9.09
CA SER A 130 -1.59 -8.20 9.43
C SER A 130 -0.64 -9.10 8.66
N CYS A 131 0.49 -8.53 8.22
CA CYS A 131 1.61 -9.27 7.66
C CYS A 131 2.82 -9.11 8.60
N PRO A 132 3.05 -10.03 9.55
CA PRO A 132 4.05 -9.86 10.62
C PRO A 132 5.44 -10.30 10.18
N ALA A 133 6.49 -9.50 10.37
CA ALA A 133 7.82 -9.74 9.83
C ALA A 133 8.47 -11.13 10.15
N GLU A 134 8.24 -11.67 11.35
CA GLU A 134 8.78 -12.95 11.85
C GLU A 134 7.77 -14.11 11.68
N SER A 135 6.60 -13.88 11.08
CA SER A 135 5.56 -14.91 10.98
C SER A 135 5.93 -16.04 10.05
N ALA A 136 5.96 -17.26 10.60
CA ALA A 136 6.00 -18.53 9.85
C ALA A 136 4.84 -18.65 8.82
N PHE A 137 3.75 -17.90 8.97
CA PHE A 137 2.64 -17.88 8.00
C PHE A 137 2.82 -16.89 6.84
N ASN A 138 3.77 -15.94 6.94
CA ASN A 138 4.30 -15.27 5.75
C ASN A 138 5.05 -16.27 4.84
N TYR A 139 5.30 -17.50 5.29
CA TYR A 139 6.00 -18.55 4.57
C TYR A 139 5.10 -19.38 3.64
N CYS A 140 3.82 -19.05 3.46
CA CYS A 140 3.12 -19.56 2.27
C CYS A 140 3.79 -19.11 0.95
N LYS A 141 4.73 -18.15 1.02
CA LYS A 141 5.60 -17.70 -0.07
C LYS A 141 7.08 -18.08 0.14
N THR A 142 7.42 -19.33 0.52
CA THR A 142 8.84 -19.77 0.77
C THR A 142 9.83 -19.42 -0.35
N GLN A 143 9.36 -19.11 -1.56
CA GLN A 143 10.15 -18.74 -2.73
C GLN A 143 10.45 -17.22 -2.85
N THR A 144 9.78 -16.35 -2.08
CA THR A 144 9.98 -14.88 -2.11
C THR A 144 11.05 -14.46 -1.10
N PRO A 145 12.02 -13.56 -1.35
CA PRO A 145 12.98 -13.15 -0.31
C PRO A 145 12.30 -12.54 0.94
N ALA A 146 12.82 -12.80 2.15
CA ALA A 146 12.18 -12.44 3.42
C ALA A 146 11.87 -10.93 3.56
N ASN A 147 12.76 -10.07 3.06
CA ASN A 147 12.58 -8.62 3.05
C ASN A 147 11.43 -8.14 2.13
N GLN A 148 10.89 -9.03 1.28
CA GLN A 148 9.75 -8.77 0.41
C GLN A 148 8.45 -9.44 0.92
N ARG A 149 8.48 -10.01 2.13
CA ARG A 149 7.34 -10.63 2.81
C ARG A 149 7.00 -9.88 4.11
N CYS A 150 6.96 -8.55 4.05
CA CYS A 150 6.71 -7.66 5.18
C CYS A 150 7.85 -7.64 6.23
N GLY A 151 9.05 -8.06 5.85
CA GLY A 151 10.20 -8.22 6.74
C GLY A 151 11.21 -7.07 6.75
N ASP A 152 10.89 -5.91 6.15
CA ASP A 152 11.79 -4.76 6.05
C ASP A 152 11.15 -3.52 6.67
N SER A 153 11.77 -2.96 7.71
CA SER A 153 11.28 -1.78 8.44
C SER A 153 11.57 -0.46 7.74
N SER A 154 12.40 -0.46 6.70
CA SER A 154 12.69 0.73 5.88
C SER A 154 11.70 0.91 4.72
N THR A 155 10.83 -0.07 4.49
CA THR A 155 9.95 -0.12 3.31
C THR A 155 8.51 -0.36 3.72
N ASN A 156 7.57 0.41 3.16
CA ASN A 156 6.15 0.13 3.33
C ASN A 156 5.77 -1.13 2.54
N GLN A 157 5.03 -2.04 3.16
CA GLN A 157 4.69 -3.33 2.56
C GLN A 157 3.21 -3.64 2.71
N LEU A 158 2.61 -4.07 1.59
CA LEU A 158 1.25 -4.55 1.52
C LEU A 158 1.27 -5.97 0.94
N ASP A 159 0.63 -6.92 1.63
CA ASP A 159 0.22 -8.18 1.02
C ASP A 159 -1.22 -8.02 0.58
N ILE A 160 -1.48 -8.01 -0.72
CA ILE A 160 -2.75 -7.61 -1.32
C ILE A 160 -3.46 -8.85 -1.87
N ASP A 161 -4.79 -8.85 -1.89
CA ASP A 161 -5.56 -9.90 -2.55
C ASP A 161 -5.07 -10.13 -3.99
N TYR A 162 -4.81 -11.36 -4.39
CA TYR A 162 -4.20 -11.63 -5.69
C TYR A 162 -5.06 -11.20 -6.88
N ASN A 163 -6.39 -11.09 -6.73
CA ASN A 163 -7.25 -10.60 -7.80
C ASN A 163 -6.96 -9.12 -8.14
N ALA A 164 -6.31 -8.39 -7.21
CA ALA A 164 -5.80 -7.05 -7.44
C ALA A 164 -4.66 -7.01 -8.47
N TYR A 165 -3.88 -8.09 -8.58
CA TYR A 165 -2.71 -8.14 -9.46
C TYR A 165 -3.11 -7.91 -10.91
N GLU A 166 -4.20 -8.56 -11.35
CA GLU A 166 -4.72 -8.40 -12.71
C GLU A 166 -5.17 -6.97 -12.97
N GLN A 167 -5.81 -6.31 -12.00
CA GLN A 167 -6.20 -4.90 -12.16
C GLN A 167 -4.99 -3.96 -12.23
N LEU A 168 -3.91 -4.29 -11.54
CA LEU A 168 -2.68 -3.51 -11.53
C LEU A 168 -1.79 -3.78 -12.75
N THR A 169 -1.92 -4.95 -13.40
CA THR A 169 -0.93 -5.42 -14.40
C THR A 169 -1.51 -5.94 -15.70
N ASP A 170 -2.84 -6.03 -15.87
CA ASP A 170 -3.52 -6.72 -16.98
C ASP A 170 -3.16 -8.20 -17.15
N THR A 171 -2.52 -8.80 -16.15
CA THR A 171 -2.09 -10.20 -16.17
C THR A 171 -2.75 -10.94 -15.01
N ALA A 172 -3.45 -12.03 -15.28
CA ALA A 172 -4.01 -12.86 -14.23
C ALA A 172 -2.90 -13.38 -13.29
N TYR A 173 -3.14 -13.32 -11.98
CA TYR A 173 -2.14 -13.76 -11.01
C TYR A 173 -1.88 -15.27 -11.13
N THR A 174 -0.60 -15.64 -11.14
CA THR A 174 -0.15 -17.03 -10.97
C THR A 174 1.02 -17.04 -10.00
N SER A 175 1.19 -18.17 -9.30
CA SER A 175 2.34 -18.33 -8.40
C SER A 175 3.66 -18.18 -9.18
N GLY A 176 4.58 -17.37 -8.67
CA GLY A 176 5.87 -17.10 -9.28
C GLY A 176 5.95 -15.79 -10.07
N LEU A 177 4.84 -15.07 -10.24
CA LEU A 177 4.88 -13.69 -10.74
C LEU A 177 5.61 -12.75 -9.76
N PRO A 178 6.28 -11.70 -10.27
CA PRO A 178 7.05 -10.79 -9.44
C PRO A 178 6.15 -9.96 -8.52
N ASN A 179 6.72 -9.53 -7.39
CA ASN A 179 6.14 -8.47 -6.57
C ASN A 179 6.16 -7.13 -7.33
N LEU A 180 5.32 -6.17 -6.92
CA LEU A 180 5.28 -4.85 -7.55
C LEU A 180 5.96 -3.80 -6.67
N ALA A 181 6.68 -2.88 -7.30
CA ALA A 181 6.94 -1.58 -6.70
C ALA A 181 5.64 -0.77 -6.76
N ILE A 182 5.25 -0.13 -5.66
CA ILE A 182 3.97 0.57 -5.57
C ILE A 182 4.10 1.97 -4.96
N GLY A 183 3.26 2.87 -5.47
CA GLY A 183 2.92 4.12 -4.79
C GLY A 183 1.70 3.88 -3.90
N ILE A 184 1.71 4.43 -2.69
CA ILE A 184 0.68 4.25 -1.68
C ILE A 184 0.22 5.63 -1.22
N GLN A 185 -1.08 5.89 -1.32
CA GLN A 185 -1.66 7.15 -0.88
C GLN A 185 -2.87 6.87 0.01
N PRO A 186 -2.96 7.45 1.20
CA PRO A 186 -4.17 7.31 2.01
C PRO A 186 -5.41 7.73 1.21
N THR A 187 -6.52 7.00 1.33
CA THR A 187 -7.80 7.35 0.69
C THR A 187 -8.99 7.06 1.62
N THR A 188 -10.21 7.32 1.17
CA THR A 188 -11.44 6.92 1.87
C THR A 188 -11.91 5.57 1.37
N CYS A 189 -12.40 4.71 2.27
CA CYS A 189 -13.05 3.48 1.83
C CYS A 189 -14.39 3.80 1.15
N PRO A 190 -14.70 3.17 0.01
CA PRO A 190 -15.98 3.34 -0.68
C PRO A 190 -17.15 2.66 0.03
#